data_AF-A0A161RC58-F1
#
_entry.id   AF-A0A161RC58-F1
#
_cell.length_a   1.000
_cell.length_b   1.000
_cell.length_c   1.000
_cell.angle_alpha   90.00
_cell.angle_beta   90.00
_cell.angle_gamma   90.00
#
_symmetry.space_group_name_H-M   'P 1'
#
loop_
_entity.id
_entity.type
_entity.pdbx_description
1 polymer ?
#
loop_
_entity_poly.entity_id
_entity_poly.type
_entity_poly.pdbx_seq_one_letter_code
_entity_poly.pdbx_strand_id
1 'polypeptide(L)'
;MSYSVDPPQVLSVAERLRGCFDDLDEVAASLRRAMDAVAQALVGATSAHVGFVEVADARVDLAHRIVGRGRSAIAALQSAVLAYVTADAEMAAATGMHSAAVEGHGNPFDPTVFGKRRL
;
A
#
# COMPACT_ATOMS: atom_id res chain seq x y z
N MET A 1 -13.80 -4.95 21.46
CA MET A 1 -12.71 -5.64 20.74
C MET A 1 -12.13 -4.65 19.74
N SER A 2 -10.98 -4.05 20.05
CA SER A 2 -10.31 -3.14 19.12
C SER A 2 -9.44 -3.99 18.20
N TYR A 3 -9.87 -4.18 16.95
CA TYR A 3 -9.03 -4.79 15.92
C TYR A 3 -8.01 -3.74 15.46
N SER A 4 -7.04 -3.39 16.32
CA SER A 4 -5.88 -2.63 15.85
C SER A 4 -5.05 -3.61 15.03
N VAL A 5 -5.19 -3.54 13.70
CA VAL A 5 -4.34 -4.32 12.81
C VAL A 5 -2.93 -3.80 12.99
N ASP A 6 -2.04 -4.68 13.44
CA ASP A 6 -0.64 -4.34 13.74
C ASP A 6 0.06 -3.89 12.43
N PRO A 7 0.57 -2.64 12.33
CA PRO A 7 1.12 -2.10 11.10
C PRO A 7 2.20 -2.97 10.42
N PRO A 8 3.13 -3.62 11.16
CA PRO A 8 4.09 -4.57 10.58
C PRO A 8 3.42 -5.76 9.88
N GLN A 9 2.28 -6.26 10.40
CA GLN A 9 1.55 -7.36 9.76
C GLN A 9 0.93 -6.92 8.44
N VAL A 10 0.39 -5.69 8.38
CA VAL A 10 -0.16 -5.12 7.14
C VAL A 10 0.93 -4.96 6.08
N LEU A 11 2.09 -4.44 6.47
CA LEU A 11 3.24 -4.28 5.57
C LEU A 11 3.73 -5.62 5.04
N SER A 12 3.84 -6.64 5.90
CA SER A 12 4.23 -7.99 5.50
C SER A 12 3.22 -8.63 4.51
N VAL A 13 1.92 -8.43 4.71
CA VAL A 13 0.89 -8.87 3.76
C VAL A 13 1.02 -8.11 2.44
N ALA A 14 1.23 -6.79 2.49
CA ALA A 14 1.39 -5.94 1.32
C ALA A 14 2.62 -6.35 0.48
N GLU A 15 3.74 -6.70 1.12
CA GLU A 15 4.94 -7.20 0.45
C GLU A 15 4.70 -8.55 -0.24
N ARG A 16 4.04 -9.50 0.44
CA ARG A 16 3.66 -10.78 -0.19
C ARG A 16 2.77 -10.58 -1.39
N LEU A 17 1.75 -9.73 -1.25
CA LEU A 17 0.84 -9.41 -2.35
C LEU A 17 1.57 -8.73 -3.50
N ARG A 18 2.52 -7.83 -3.21
CA ARG A 18 3.36 -7.21 -4.24
C ARG A 18 4.12 -8.27 -5.03
N GLY A 19 4.78 -9.21 -4.34
CA GLY A 19 5.45 -10.34 -4.99
C GLY A 19 4.49 -11.13 -5.89
N CYS A 20 3.30 -11.48 -5.40
CA CYS A 20 2.29 -12.16 -6.21
C CYS A 20 1.88 -11.35 -7.45
N PHE A 21 1.76 -10.03 -7.37
CA PHE A 21 1.44 -9.21 -8.54
C PHE A 21 2.62 -9.05 -9.50
N ASP A 22 3.86 -9.05 -9.02
CA ASP A 22 5.05 -9.07 -9.86
C ASP A 22 5.12 -10.41 -10.63
N ASP A 23 4.83 -11.54 -9.97
CA ASP A 23 4.72 -12.87 -10.62
C ASP A 23 3.58 -12.92 -11.65
N LEU A 24 2.41 -12.36 -11.32
CA LEU A 24 1.27 -12.30 -12.24
C LEU A 24 1.54 -11.40 -13.46
N ASP A 25 2.37 -10.37 -13.32
CA ASP A 25 2.79 -9.52 -14.43
C ASP A 25 3.65 -10.31 -15.43
N GLU A 26 4.58 -11.11 -14.92
CA GLU A 26 5.40 -12.00 -15.74
C GLU A 26 4.53 -13.04 -16.48
N VAL A 27 3.54 -13.63 -15.78
CA VAL A 27 2.57 -14.55 -16.38
C VAL A 27 1.74 -13.86 -17.46
N ALA A 28 1.27 -12.63 -17.23
CA ALA A 28 0.51 -11.87 -18.22
C ALA A 28 1.37 -11.56 -19.47
N ALA A 29 2.63 -11.18 -19.28
CA ALA A 29 3.58 -10.96 -20.37
C ALA A 29 3.93 -12.25 -21.14
N SER A 30 4.01 -13.39 -20.45
CA SER A 30 4.17 -14.70 -21.07
C SER A 30 2.94 -15.09 -21.90
N LEU A 31 1.74 -14.83 -21.36
CA LEU A 31 0.48 -15.07 -22.06
C LEU A 31 0.40 -14.24 -23.35
N ARG A 32 0.78 -12.95 -23.32
CA ARG A 32 0.84 -12.11 -24.52
C ARG A 32 1.72 -12.73 -25.60
N ARG A 33 2.94 -13.12 -25.25
CA ARG A 33 3.88 -13.76 -26.19
C ARG A 33 3.33 -15.07 -26.76
N ALA A 34 2.68 -15.87 -25.94
CA ALA A 34 2.04 -17.11 -26.40
C ALA A 34 0.87 -16.83 -27.37
N MET A 35 0.04 -15.82 -27.09
CA MET A 35 -1.05 -15.42 -27.97
C MET A 35 -0.52 -14.87 -29.31
N ASP A 36 0.53 -14.04 -29.29
CA ASP A 36 1.16 -13.52 -30.51
C ASP A 36 1.70 -14.66 -31.38
N ALA A 37 2.31 -15.69 -30.77
CA ALA A 37 2.78 -16.87 -31.49
C ALA A 37 1.64 -17.67 -32.14
N VAL A 38 0.52 -17.83 -31.44
CA VAL A 38 -0.68 -18.52 -31.99
C VAL A 38 -1.31 -17.69 -33.10
N ALA A 39 -1.41 -16.37 -32.93
CA ALA A 39 -1.91 -15.47 -33.97
C ALA A 39 -1.05 -15.59 -35.25
N GLN A 40 0.28 -15.64 -35.10
CA GLN A 40 1.22 -15.83 -36.21
C GLN A 40 1.03 -17.19 -36.90
N ALA A 41 0.82 -18.26 -36.14
CA ALA A 41 0.55 -19.59 -36.70
C ALA A 41 -0.78 -19.65 -37.48
N LEU A 42 -1.75 -18.81 -37.11
CA LEU A 42 -3.07 -18.75 -37.74
C LEU A 42 -3.14 -17.84 -38.97
N VAL A 43 -2.07 -17.15 -39.36
CA VAL A 43 -2.07 -16.18 -40.47
C VAL A 43 -2.58 -16.78 -41.79
N GLY A 44 -2.35 -18.07 -42.04
CA GLY A 44 -2.85 -18.79 -43.21
C GLY A 44 -4.35 -19.14 -43.17
N ALA A 45 -5.00 -19.00 -42.01
CA ALA A 45 -6.41 -19.29 -41.78
C ALA A 45 -7.13 -18.02 -41.29
N THR A 46 -7.40 -17.10 -42.21
CA THR A 46 -7.78 -15.71 -41.90
C THR A 46 -9.00 -15.58 -40.98
N SER A 47 -10.02 -16.43 -41.13
CA SER A 47 -11.20 -16.42 -40.25
C SER A 47 -10.87 -16.86 -38.81
N ALA A 48 -10.03 -17.89 -38.66
CA ALA A 48 -9.57 -18.38 -37.36
C ALA A 48 -8.64 -17.37 -36.68
N HIS A 49 -7.78 -16.71 -37.46
CA HIS A 49 -6.91 -15.63 -36.96
C HIS A 49 -7.71 -14.47 -36.38
N VAL A 50 -8.68 -13.95 -37.13
CA VAL A 50 -9.50 -12.80 -36.69
C VAL A 50 -10.26 -13.13 -35.40
N GLY A 51 -10.96 -14.27 -35.37
CA GLY A 51 -11.71 -14.68 -34.17
C GLY A 51 -10.82 -14.96 -32.95
N PHE A 52 -9.61 -15.48 -33.18
CA PHE A 52 -8.64 -15.70 -32.11
C PHE A 52 -8.13 -14.38 -31.54
N VAL A 53 -7.67 -13.45 -32.39
CA VAL A 53 -7.09 -12.17 -31.96
C VAL A 53 -8.11 -11.35 -31.18
N GLU A 54 -9.36 -11.27 -31.63
CA GLU A 54 -10.42 -10.50 -30.95
C GLU A 54 -10.64 -10.96 -29.50
N VAL A 55 -10.67 -12.28 -29.27
CA VAL A 55 -10.88 -12.85 -27.93
C VAL A 55 -9.60 -12.81 -27.09
N ALA A 56 -8.45 -13.10 -27.70
CA ALA A 56 -7.16 -13.16 -27.02
C ALA A 56 -6.72 -11.79 -26.50
N ASP A 57 -6.85 -10.75 -27.33
CA ASP A 57 -6.41 -9.39 -27.00
C ASP A 57 -7.20 -8.84 -25.80
N ALA A 58 -8.54 -8.97 -25.83
CA ALA A 58 -9.40 -8.55 -24.73
C ALA A 58 -9.07 -9.25 -23.39
N ARG A 59 -8.68 -10.53 -23.43
CA ARG A 59 -8.32 -11.31 -22.23
C ARG A 59 -6.95 -10.92 -21.68
N VAL A 60 -5.97 -10.72 -22.56
CA VAL A 60 -4.63 -10.27 -22.15
C VAL A 60 -4.70 -8.85 -21.57
N ASP A 61 -5.47 -7.96 -22.21
CA ASP A 61 -5.71 -6.60 -21.70
C ASP A 61 -6.40 -6.59 -20.34
N LEU A 62 -7.34 -7.50 -20.12
CA LEU A 62 -7.97 -7.65 -18.81
C LEU A 62 -6.96 -8.11 -17.76
N ALA A 63 -6.10 -9.09 -18.08
CA ALA A 63 -5.07 -9.58 -17.17
C ALA A 63 -4.11 -8.46 -16.75
N HIS A 64 -3.56 -7.69 -17.71
CA HIS A 64 -2.68 -6.56 -17.40
C HIS A 64 -3.38 -5.48 -16.56
N ARG A 65 -4.66 -5.18 -16.83
CA ARG A 65 -5.43 -4.20 -16.03
C ARG A 65 -5.65 -4.67 -14.60
N ILE A 66 -5.93 -5.96 -14.37
CA ILE A 66 -6.08 -6.51 -13.02
C ILE A 66 -4.77 -6.40 -12.26
N VAL A 67 -3.65 -6.79 -12.87
CA VAL A 67 -2.32 -6.71 -12.26
C VAL A 67 -1.95 -5.25 -11.95
N GLY A 68 -2.11 -4.34 -12.90
CA GLY A 68 -1.81 -2.92 -12.72
C GLY A 68 -2.64 -2.27 -11.61
N ARG A 69 -3.94 -2.59 -11.53
CA ARG A 69 -4.80 -2.12 -10.44
C ARG A 69 -4.39 -2.70 -9.08
N GLY A 70 -4.03 -3.98 -9.04
CA GLY A 70 -3.54 -4.64 -7.83
C GLY A 70 -2.28 -3.99 -7.28
N ARG A 71 -1.28 -3.75 -8.14
CA ARG A 71 -0.04 -3.04 -7.78
C ARG A 71 -0.32 -1.63 -7.26
N SER A 72 -1.22 -0.91 -7.92
CA SER A 72 -1.62 0.45 -7.52
C SER A 72 -2.29 0.45 -6.13
N ALA A 73 -3.18 -0.50 -5.88
CA ALA A 73 -3.86 -0.62 -4.59
C ALA A 73 -2.89 -0.93 -3.44
N ILE A 74 -1.90 -1.81 -3.67
CA ILE A 74 -0.89 -2.14 -2.67
C ILE A 74 0.04 -0.95 -2.39
N ALA A 75 0.47 -0.24 -3.43
CA ALA A 75 1.29 0.96 -3.25
C ALA A 75 0.56 2.03 -2.42
N ALA A 76 -0.75 2.22 -2.69
CA ALA A 76 -1.59 3.11 -1.89
C ALA A 76 -1.72 2.64 -0.42
N LEU A 77 -1.90 1.34 -0.20
CA LEU A 77 -1.95 0.76 1.15
C LEU A 77 -0.64 0.97 1.91
N GLN A 78 0.51 0.70 1.29
CA GLN A 78 1.82 0.92 1.91
C GLN A 78 2.04 2.38 2.27
N SER A 79 1.66 3.31 1.38
CA SER A 79 1.74 4.74 1.63
C SER A 79 0.85 5.17 2.80
N ALA A 80 -0.38 4.66 2.88
CA ALA A 80 -1.31 4.99 3.97
C ALA A 80 -0.82 4.45 5.33
N VAL A 81 -0.30 3.22 5.37
CA VAL A 81 0.25 2.62 6.59
C VAL A 81 1.49 3.37 7.06
N LEU A 82 2.39 3.74 6.15
CA LEU A 82 3.57 4.53 6.48
C LEU A 82 3.16 5.89 7.07
N ALA A 83 2.23 6.60 6.41
CA ALA A 83 1.73 7.89 6.89
C ALA A 83 1.11 7.79 8.29
N TYR A 84 0.34 6.72 8.55
CA TYR A 84 -0.24 6.47 9.87
C TYR A 84 0.84 6.27 10.95
N VAL A 85 1.84 5.41 10.69
CA VAL A 85 2.92 5.14 11.65
C VAL A 85 3.77 6.37 11.89
N THR A 86 4.06 7.17 10.85
CA THR A 86 4.80 8.43 11.00
C THR A 86 4.02 9.43 11.85
N ALA A 87 2.72 9.59 11.60
CA ALA A 87 1.87 10.49 12.39
C ALA A 87 1.80 10.06 13.87
N ASP A 88 1.73 8.76 14.14
CA ASP A 88 1.73 8.21 15.51
C ASP A 88 3.06 8.50 16.23
N ALA A 89 4.19 8.31 15.53
CA ALA A 89 5.51 8.62 16.07
C ALA A 89 5.70 10.12 16.35
N GLU A 90 5.21 11.00 15.46
CA GLU A 90 5.23 12.45 15.65
C GLU A 90 4.37 12.87 16.86
N MET A 91 3.18 12.29 17.01
CA MET A 91 2.29 12.55 18.15
C MET A 91 2.92 12.08 19.47
N ALA A 92 3.54 10.91 19.49
CA ALA A 92 4.25 10.38 20.65
C ALA A 92 5.43 11.29 21.05
N ALA A 93 6.21 11.77 20.07
CA ALA A 93 7.30 12.69 20.29
C ALA A 93 6.83 14.05 20.84
N ALA A 94 5.79 14.64 20.23
CA ALA A 94 5.22 15.91 20.68
C ALA A 94 4.67 15.83 22.11
N THR A 95 3.99 14.73 22.44
CA THR A 95 3.46 14.48 23.79
C THR A 95 4.59 14.31 24.80
N GLY A 96 5.63 13.54 24.46
CA GLY A 96 6.81 13.38 25.33
C GLY A 96 7.55 14.70 25.59
N MET A 97 7.72 15.53 24.55
CA MET A 97 8.29 16.87 24.70
C MET A 97 7.43 17.79 25.58
N HIS A 98 6.10 17.71 25.46
CA HIS A 98 5.20 18.48 26.31
C HIS A 98 5.30 18.04 27.77
N SER A 99 5.31 16.74 28.05
CA SER A 99 5.49 16.22 29.41
C SER A 99 6.83 16.64 30.02
N ALA A 100 7.93 16.54 29.26
CA ALA A 100 9.25 16.98 29.72
C ALA A 100 9.31 18.50 29.98
N ALA A 101 8.61 19.31 29.18
CA ALA A 101 8.50 20.76 29.42
C ALA A 101 7.68 21.08 30.69
N VAL A 102 6.61 20.32 30.96
CA VAL A 102 5.81 20.45 32.20
C VAL A 102 6.57 19.98 33.44
N GLU A 103 7.48 19.00 33.31
CA GLU A 103 8.36 18.59 34.41
C GLU A 103 9.52 19.58 34.64
N GLY A 104 10.07 20.17 33.57
CA GLY A 104 11.16 21.16 33.63
C GLY A 104 10.71 22.58 34.02
N HIS A 105 9.44 22.91 33.85
CA HIS A 105 8.80 24.10 34.40
C HIS A 105 7.97 23.64 35.60
N GLY A 106 8.58 23.68 36.80
CA GLY A 106 8.02 23.13 38.03
C GLY A 106 6.50 23.26 38.14
N ASN A 107 5.87 22.17 38.62
CA ASN A 107 4.43 21.93 38.64
C ASN A 107 3.58 23.22 38.62
N PRO A 108 2.83 23.51 37.55
CA PRO A 108 2.01 24.72 37.46
C PRO A 108 0.90 24.77 38.52
N PHE A 109 0.63 23.65 39.20
CA PHE A 109 -0.27 23.54 40.34
C PHE A 109 0.46 23.39 41.68
N ASP A 110 1.72 23.82 41.80
CA ASP A 110 2.43 23.82 43.07
C ASP A 110 1.74 24.78 44.07
N PRO A 111 1.11 24.26 45.14
CA PRO A 111 0.38 25.07 46.11
C PRO A 111 1.30 26.06 46.86
N THR A 112 2.62 25.85 46.86
CA THR A 112 3.58 26.77 47.49
C THR A 112 3.77 28.07 46.71
N VAL A 113 3.45 28.11 45.41
CA VAL A 113 3.50 29.32 44.57
C VAL A 113 2.32 30.26 44.86
N PHE A 114 1.14 29.70 45.15
CA PHE A 114 -0.05 30.47 45.54
C PHE A 114 0.07 31.10 46.93
N GLY A 115 0.95 30.58 47.79
CA GLY A 115 1.19 31.10 49.15
C GLY A 115 2.14 32.30 49.24
N LYS A 116 2.99 32.54 48.22
CA LYS A 116 4.01 33.62 48.27
C LYS A 116 3.50 34.99 47.78
N ARG A 117 2.22 35.11 47.44
CA ARG A 117 1.58 36.35 47.00
C ARG A 117 0.61 36.91 48.05
N ARG A 118 1.05 37.00 49.31
CA ARG A 118 0.45 37.91 50.29
C ARG A 118 1.52 38.50 51.19
N LEU A 119 1.54 39.85 51.17
CA LEU A 119 2.23 40.82 52.02
C LEU A 119 3.70 41.06 51.69
#